data_AF-A0A7R7MXL9-F1
#
_entry.id   AF-A0A7R7MXL9-F1
#
_cell.length_a   1.000
_cell.length_b   1.000
_cell.length_c   1.000
_cell.angle_alpha   90.00
_cell.angle_beta   90.00
_cell.angle_gamma   90.00
#
_symmetry.space_group_name_H-M   'P 1'
#
loop_
_entity.id
_entity.type
_entity.pdbx_description
1 polymer ?
#
loop_
_entity_poly.entity_id
_entity_poly.type
_entity_poly.pdbx_seq_one_letter_code
_entity_poly.pdbx_strand_id
1 'polypeptide(L)'
;MTATHDDATAWRDLVDQLTPEQVAELEYCEREQVPPGVSSPQSQLNCARAMAKHNIIQAVCADIAAPPNAVGEIAEWEEWGDGHGRMYTVSVREIDEVVVEVSGVQFDDGRVEMSVLARETDHLSADQARQLAALLVEAAGEIDRLIAGGAK
;
A
#
# COMPACT_ATOMS: atom_id res chain seq x y z
N MET A 1 -8.86 -25.03 -18.56
CA MET A 1 -7.43 -24.66 -18.44
C MET A 1 -7.44 -23.17 -18.24
N THR A 2 -7.11 -22.74 -17.03
CA THR A 2 -7.09 -21.32 -16.67
C THR A 2 -5.82 -20.70 -17.23
N ALA A 3 -5.93 -19.60 -17.97
CA ALA A 3 -4.75 -18.86 -18.39
C ALA A 3 -4.16 -18.18 -17.15
N THR A 4 -2.87 -18.34 -16.90
CA THR A 4 -2.18 -17.51 -15.92
C THR A 4 -2.12 -16.08 -16.48
N HIS A 5 -1.99 -15.07 -15.61
CA HIS A 5 -1.83 -13.68 -16.08
C HIS A 5 -0.66 -13.51 -17.08
N ASP A 6 0.35 -14.37 -16.99
CA ASP A 6 1.51 -14.39 -17.90
C ASP A 6 1.19 -14.96 -19.29
N ASP A 7 0.31 -15.95 -19.39
CA ASP A 7 -0.01 -16.64 -20.65
C ASP A 7 -1.22 -16.06 -21.41
N ALA A 8 -1.98 -15.15 -20.78
CA ALA A 8 -3.15 -14.53 -21.39
C ALA A 8 -2.79 -13.72 -22.64
N THR A 9 -3.62 -13.82 -23.68
CA THR A 9 -3.44 -13.11 -24.96
C THR A 9 -4.45 -11.98 -25.15
N ALA A 10 -5.53 -12.00 -24.38
CA ALA A 10 -6.52 -10.94 -24.28
C ALA A 10 -6.97 -10.78 -22.82
N TRP A 11 -7.44 -9.59 -22.44
CA TRP A 11 -7.88 -9.34 -21.06
C TRP A 11 -9.04 -10.27 -20.63
N ARG A 12 -9.87 -10.71 -21.59
CA ARG A 12 -10.97 -11.66 -21.36
C ARG A 12 -10.51 -13.04 -20.87
N ASP A 13 -9.26 -13.40 -21.13
CA ASP A 13 -8.65 -14.64 -20.62
C ASP A 13 -8.45 -14.60 -19.09
N LEU A 14 -8.57 -13.42 -18.47
CA LEU A 14 -8.34 -13.18 -17.03
C LEU A 14 -9.62 -12.91 -16.24
N VAL A 15 -10.81 -13.02 -16.83
CA VAL A 15 -12.08 -12.66 -16.18
C VAL A 15 -12.31 -13.39 -14.86
N ASP A 16 -11.79 -14.61 -14.70
CA ASP A 16 -11.91 -15.39 -13.48
C ASP A 16 -10.94 -14.98 -12.36
N GLN A 17 -9.94 -14.16 -12.69
CA GLN A 17 -8.98 -13.54 -11.77
C GLN A 17 -9.34 -12.08 -11.46
N LEU A 18 -10.41 -11.54 -12.06
CA LEU A 18 -10.87 -10.17 -11.90
C LEU A 18 -12.15 -10.11 -11.08
N THR A 19 -12.37 -8.99 -10.39
CA THR A 19 -13.65 -8.71 -9.75
C THR A 19 -14.69 -8.30 -10.80
N PRO A 20 -16.01 -8.43 -10.51
CA PRO A 20 -17.06 -7.95 -11.40
C PRO A 20 -16.92 -6.48 -11.77
N GLU A 21 -16.48 -5.63 -10.84
CA GLU A 21 -16.28 -4.20 -11.05
C GLU A 21 -15.12 -3.93 -12.01
N GLN A 22 -14.00 -4.64 -11.87
CA GLN A 22 -12.85 -4.53 -12.77
C GLN A 22 -13.20 -5.00 -14.19
N VAL A 23 -13.99 -6.06 -14.33
CA VAL A 23 -14.51 -6.50 -15.64
C VAL A 23 -15.37 -5.41 -16.26
N ALA A 24 -16.30 -4.83 -15.49
CA ALA A 24 -17.16 -3.75 -15.98
C ALA A 24 -16.35 -2.50 -16.40
N GLU A 25 -15.28 -2.18 -15.68
CA GLU A 25 -14.37 -1.08 -16.03
C GLU A 25 -13.64 -1.34 -17.36
N LEU A 26 -13.11 -2.55 -17.56
CA LEU A 26 -12.45 -2.93 -18.80
C LEU A 26 -13.41 -2.92 -19.99
N GLU A 27 -14.65 -3.41 -19.82
CA GLU A 27 -15.69 -3.35 -20.83
C GLU A 27 -16.08 -1.90 -21.18
N TYR A 28 -16.18 -1.03 -20.16
CA TYR A 28 -16.43 0.39 -20.36
C TYR A 28 -15.30 1.05 -21.15
N CYS A 29 -14.04 0.80 -20.77
CA CYS A 29 -12.86 1.36 -21.44
C CYS A 29 -12.73 0.88 -22.89
N GLU A 30 -13.11 -0.37 -23.18
CA GLU A 30 -13.15 -0.91 -24.54
C GLU A 30 -14.23 -0.24 -25.40
N ARG A 31 -15.41 0.00 -24.84
CA ARG A 31 -16.53 0.63 -25.54
C ARG A 31 -16.30 2.12 -25.80
N GLU A 32 -15.90 2.85 -24.77
CA GLU A 32 -15.79 4.32 -24.82
C GLU A 32 -14.41 4.78 -25.34
N GLN A 33 -13.46 3.86 -25.54
CA GLN A 33 -12.07 4.13 -25.91
C GLN A 33 -11.42 5.20 -25.02
N VAL A 34 -11.62 5.22 -23.71
CA VAL A 34 -11.12 6.32 -22.84
C VAL A 34 -9.67 6.07 -22.39
N PRO A 35 -8.73 7.04 -22.55
CA PRO A 35 -8.85 8.27 -23.34
C PRO A 35 -8.92 8.00 -24.86
N PRO A 36 -9.70 8.78 -25.65
CA PRO A 36 -9.92 8.54 -27.07
C PRO A 36 -8.62 8.27 -27.85
N GLY A 37 -8.53 7.09 -28.47
CA GLY A 37 -7.36 6.69 -29.26
C GLY A 37 -6.17 6.12 -28.47
N VAL A 38 -6.29 5.91 -27.15
CA VAL A 38 -5.22 5.40 -26.28
C VAL A 38 -5.47 3.95 -25.82
N SER A 39 -6.72 3.50 -25.82
CA SER A 39 -7.10 2.14 -25.42
C SER A 39 -6.79 1.14 -26.53
N SER A 40 -5.56 0.62 -26.55
CA SER A 40 -5.17 -0.51 -27.39
C SER A 40 -5.52 -1.84 -26.70
N PRO A 41 -5.76 -2.94 -27.43
CA PRO A 41 -5.95 -4.26 -26.83
C PRO A 41 -4.80 -4.67 -25.89
N GLN A 42 -3.57 -4.24 -26.21
CA GLN A 42 -2.40 -4.48 -25.36
C GLN A 42 -2.46 -3.67 -24.06
N SER A 43 -2.92 -2.41 -24.10
CA SER A 43 -3.09 -1.58 -22.91
C SER A 43 -4.13 -2.19 -21.96
N GLN A 44 -5.24 -2.70 -22.51
CA GLN A 44 -6.28 -3.38 -21.74
C GLN A 44 -5.78 -4.68 -21.13
N LEU A 45 -5.04 -5.49 -21.90
CA LEU A 45 -4.40 -6.70 -21.38
C LEU A 45 -3.42 -6.38 -20.25
N ASN A 46 -2.60 -5.34 -20.39
CA ASN A 46 -1.67 -4.92 -19.34
C ASN A 46 -2.40 -4.46 -18.06
N CYS A 47 -3.50 -3.72 -18.22
CA CYS A 47 -4.35 -3.31 -17.11
C CYS A 47 -4.98 -4.52 -16.39
N ALA A 48 -5.57 -5.44 -17.14
CA ALA A 48 -6.15 -6.67 -16.59
C ALA A 48 -5.10 -7.55 -15.90
N ARG A 49 -3.88 -7.64 -16.44
CA ARG A 49 -2.77 -8.34 -15.78
C ARG A 49 -2.41 -7.69 -14.45
N ALA A 50 -2.33 -6.36 -14.39
CA ALA A 50 -2.05 -5.64 -13.15
C ALA A 50 -3.15 -5.87 -12.09
N MET A 51 -4.42 -5.80 -12.50
CA MET A 51 -5.57 -6.08 -11.62
C MET A 51 -5.58 -7.54 -11.14
N ALA A 52 -5.41 -8.51 -12.04
CA ALA A 52 -5.36 -9.93 -11.70
C ALA A 52 -4.21 -10.24 -10.73
N LYS A 53 -3.02 -9.67 -10.99
CA LYS A 53 -1.86 -9.78 -10.11
C LYS A 53 -2.16 -9.22 -8.71
N HIS A 54 -2.71 -8.02 -8.65
CA HIS A 54 -3.10 -7.40 -7.38
C HIS A 54 -4.13 -8.25 -6.62
N ASN A 55 -5.16 -8.77 -7.29
CA ASN A 55 -6.17 -9.64 -6.65
C ASN A 55 -5.56 -10.93 -6.11
N ILE A 56 -4.61 -11.54 -6.84
CA ILE A 56 -3.89 -12.72 -6.38
C ILE A 56 -3.09 -12.40 -5.11
N ILE A 57 -2.39 -11.25 -5.07
CA ILE A 57 -1.64 -10.82 -3.89
C ILE A 57 -2.57 -10.64 -2.68
N GLN A 58 -3.71 -9.96 -2.85
CA GLN A 58 -4.70 -9.83 -1.78
C GLN A 58 -5.20 -11.19 -1.29
N ALA A 59 -5.49 -12.13 -2.21
CA ALA A 59 -5.99 -13.45 -1.87
C ALA A 59 -4.95 -14.30 -1.14
N VAL A 60 -3.68 -14.28 -1.57
CA VAL A 60 -2.58 -15.01 -0.92
C VAL A 60 -2.31 -14.50 0.49
N CYS A 61 -2.45 -13.19 0.72
CA CYS A 61 -2.16 -12.58 2.01
C CYS A 61 -3.40 -12.35 2.90
N ALA A 62 -4.58 -12.83 2.48
CA ALA A 62 -5.87 -12.55 3.11
C ALA A 62 -5.95 -12.99 4.59
N ASP A 63 -5.30 -14.11 4.91
CA ASP A 63 -5.34 -14.69 6.26
C ASP A 63 -4.30 -14.08 7.22
N ILE A 64 -3.45 -13.17 6.74
CA ILE A 64 -2.43 -12.51 7.56
C ILE A 64 -3.08 -11.37 8.35
N ALA A 65 -3.20 -11.59 9.66
CA ALA A 65 -3.78 -10.62 10.58
C ALA A 65 -3.02 -9.28 10.55
N ALA A 66 -3.78 -8.19 10.68
CA ALA A 66 -3.21 -6.85 10.83
C ALA A 66 -2.36 -6.73 12.12
N PRO A 67 -1.31 -5.88 12.12
CA PRO A 67 -0.57 -5.58 13.33
C PRO A 67 -1.50 -4.96 14.39
N PRO A 68 -1.44 -5.40 15.66
CA PRO A 68 -2.37 -4.97 16.70
C PRO A 68 -2.25 -3.49 17.07
N ASN A 69 -1.14 -2.85 16.69
CA ASN A 69 -0.87 -1.43 16.91
C ASN A 69 -1.19 -0.56 15.69
N ALA A 70 -1.72 -1.13 14.62
CA ALA A 70 -2.18 -0.35 13.47
C ALA A 70 -3.40 0.50 13.85
N VAL A 71 -3.38 1.77 13.44
CA VAL A 71 -4.49 2.71 13.62
C VAL A 71 -4.98 3.19 12.26
N GLY A 72 -6.28 3.43 12.14
CA GLY A 72 -6.88 3.87 10.88
C GLY A 72 -6.93 2.76 9.82
N GLU A 73 -6.92 3.18 8.55
CA GLU A 73 -6.91 2.28 7.41
C GLU A 73 -5.52 1.69 7.19
N ILE A 74 -5.47 0.41 6.83
CA ILE A 74 -4.26 -0.31 6.46
C ILE A 74 -4.24 -0.41 4.95
N ALA A 75 -3.08 -0.13 4.34
CA ALA A 75 -2.93 -0.25 2.91
C ALA A 75 -3.14 -1.70 2.43
N GLU A 76 -3.49 -1.84 1.16
CA GLU A 76 -3.57 -3.14 0.50
C GLU A 76 -2.18 -3.78 0.41
N TRP A 77 -2.14 -5.10 0.21
CA TRP A 77 -0.88 -5.80 -0.05
C TRP A 77 -0.33 -5.47 -1.43
N GLU A 78 0.97 -5.19 -1.51
CA GLU A 78 1.68 -4.90 -2.75
C GLU A 78 2.95 -5.75 -2.86
N GLU A 79 3.51 -5.85 -4.07
CA GLU A 79 4.84 -6.42 -4.24
C GLU A 79 5.89 -5.54 -3.57
N TRP A 80 6.73 -6.15 -2.74
CA TRP A 80 7.75 -5.44 -1.99
C TRP A 80 9.08 -6.21 -2.02
N GLY A 81 9.89 -5.95 -3.06
CA GLY A 81 11.12 -6.68 -3.30
C GLY A 81 10.84 -8.14 -3.65
N ASP A 82 11.35 -9.07 -2.84
CA ASP A 82 11.22 -10.52 -3.07
C ASP A 82 9.95 -11.14 -2.44
N GLY A 83 9.08 -10.32 -1.82
CA GLY A 83 7.84 -10.77 -1.17
C GLY A 83 6.71 -9.76 -1.29
N HIS A 84 5.74 -9.82 -0.39
CA HIS A 84 4.63 -8.87 -0.32
C HIS A 84 4.68 -8.03 0.95
N GLY A 85 4.27 -6.78 0.84
CA GLY A 85 4.25 -5.84 1.96
C GLY A 85 2.98 -4.98 1.94
N ARG A 86 2.55 -4.53 3.11
CA ARG A 86 1.54 -3.48 3.24
C ARG A 86 1.93 -2.45 4.29
N MET A 87 1.63 -1.19 4.01
CA MET A 87 1.86 -0.09 4.93
C MET A 87 0.72 0.09 5.92
N TYR A 88 1.05 0.55 7.12
CA TYR A 88 0.08 0.95 8.13
C TYR A 88 0.61 2.07 9.00
N THR A 89 -0.29 2.86 9.57
CA THR A 89 0.06 3.91 10.54
C THR A 89 -0.05 3.36 11.96
N VAL A 90 0.85 3.78 12.85
CA VAL A 90 0.85 3.43 14.27
C VAL A 90 0.40 4.62 15.10
N SER A 91 0.95 5.80 14.81
CA SER A 91 0.59 7.04 15.49
C SER A 91 0.86 8.25 14.62
N VAL A 92 0.09 9.32 14.85
CA VAL A 92 0.27 10.62 14.20
C VAL A 92 0.29 11.68 15.29
N ARG A 93 1.27 12.58 15.21
CA ARG A 93 1.40 13.76 16.08
C ARG A 93 1.48 15.00 15.20
N GLU A 94 0.71 16.01 15.53
CA GLU A 94 0.64 17.26 14.77
C GLU A 94 0.90 18.46 15.68
N ILE A 95 1.74 19.39 15.22
CA ILE A 95 1.94 20.71 15.82
C ILE A 95 1.95 21.72 14.68
N ASP A 96 0.95 22.60 14.65
CA ASP A 96 0.72 23.55 13.56
C ASP A 96 0.74 22.85 12.18
N GLU A 97 1.71 23.15 11.33
CA GLU A 97 1.88 22.59 9.98
C GLU A 97 2.85 21.38 9.93
N VAL A 98 3.35 20.94 11.09
CA VAL A 98 4.29 19.83 11.21
C VAL A 98 3.53 18.56 11.58
N VAL A 99 3.70 17.52 10.77
CA VAL A 99 3.15 16.19 11.03
C VAL A 99 4.30 15.20 11.24
N VAL A 100 4.28 14.49 12.37
CA VAL A 100 5.19 13.36 12.64
C VAL A 100 4.37 12.09 12.77
N GLU A 101 4.61 11.16 11.85
CA GLU A 101 3.92 9.89 11.74
C GLU A 101 4.90 8.75 12.07
N VAL A 102 4.45 7.80 12.91
CA VAL A 102 5.08 6.49 13.02
C VAL A 102 4.30 5.54 12.12
N SER A 103 4.98 4.97 11.13
CA SER A 103 4.41 4.01 10.19
C SER A 103 5.16 2.70 10.24
N GLY A 104 4.51 1.61 9.84
CA GLY A 104 5.14 0.33 9.65
C GLY A 104 4.85 -0.28 8.29
N VAL A 105 5.70 -1.22 7.89
CA VAL A 105 5.48 -2.14 6.78
C VAL A 105 5.39 -3.54 7.37
N GLN A 106 4.26 -4.20 7.17
CA GLN A 106 4.09 -5.61 7.49
C GLN A 106 4.38 -6.43 6.24
N PHE A 107 5.22 -7.46 6.38
CA PHE A 107 5.55 -8.39 5.31
C PHE A 107 4.80 -9.72 5.46
N ASP A 108 4.64 -10.42 4.35
CA ASP A 108 3.98 -11.74 4.29
C ASP A 108 4.78 -12.86 4.99
N ASP A 109 6.08 -12.67 5.16
CA ASP A 109 6.97 -13.53 5.95
C ASP A 109 6.88 -13.31 7.48
N GLY A 110 6.04 -12.37 7.92
CA GLY A 110 5.83 -12.00 9.32
C GLY A 110 6.81 -10.95 9.86
N ARG A 111 7.79 -10.50 9.05
CA ARG A 111 8.65 -9.37 9.41
C ARG A 111 7.82 -8.08 9.48
N VAL A 112 8.24 -7.19 10.36
CA VAL A 112 7.69 -5.84 10.48
C VAL A 112 8.86 -4.86 10.53
N GLU A 113 8.77 -3.81 9.73
CA GLU A 113 9.70 -2.68 9.75
C GLU A 113 8.93 -1.43 10.17
N MET A 114 9.54 -0.60 11.00
CA MET A 114 8.94 0.65 11.46
C MET A 114 9.83 1.84 11.12
N SER A 115 9.20 2.97 10.81
CA SER A 115 9.86 4.20 10.44
C SER A 115 9.14 5.41 11.02
N VAL A 116 9.89 6.51 11.18
CA VAL A 116 9.33 7.82 11.51
C VAL A 116 9.37 8.67 10.24
N LEU A 117 8.23 9.26 9.89
CA LEU A 117 8.10 10.20 8.81
C LEU A 117 7.70 11.56 9.38
N ALA A 118 8.51 12.58 9.11
CA ALA A 118 8.15 13.96 9.39
C ALA A 118 7.84 14.68 8.08
N ARG A 119 6.69 15.36 8.03
CA ARG A 119 6.27 16.21 6.91
C ARG A 119 6.05 17.63 7.42
N GLU A 120 6.43 18.59 6.60
CA GLU A 120 6.29 20.02 6.83
C GLU A 120 6.03 20.72 5.49
N THR A 121 5.30 21.83 5.52
CA THR A 121 4.88 22.56 4.31
C THR A 121 5.66 23.85 4.03
N ASP A 122 6.43 24.40 4.98
CA ASP A 122 7.12 25.69 4.81
C ASP A 122 8.55 25.70 5.40
N HIS A 123 8.99 26.81 6.00
CA HIS A 123 10.21 26.93 6.76
C HIS A 123 9.91 27.00 8.27
N LEU A 124 10.59 26.16 9.04
CA LEU A 124 10.49 26.17 10.50
C LEU A 124 11.15 27.38 11.15
N SER A 125 10.43 28.03 12.06
CA SER A 125 11.07 28.87 13.08
C SER A 125 11.94 28.02 14.01
N ALA A 126 12.85 28.67 14.76
CA ALA A 126 13.69 27.96 15.72
C ALA A 126 12.88 27.24 16.82
N ASP A 127 11.73 27.77 17.22
CA ASP A 127 10.87 27.15 18.22
C ASP A 127 10.15 25.92 17.65
N GLN A 128 9.61 26.02 16.44
CA GLN A 128 9.01 24.87 15.75
C GLN A 128 10.05 23.78 15.45
N ALA A 129 11.29 24.14 15.10
CA ALA A 129 12.37 23.18 14.92
C ALA A 129 12.70 22.41 16.21
N ARG A 130 12.67 23.07 17.37
CA ARG A 130 12.85 22.40 18.67
C ARG A 130 11.67 21.50 19.01
N GLN A 131 10.45 21.93 18.70
CA GLN A 131 9.24 21.13 18.90
C GLN A 131 9.26 19.88 18.02
N LEU A 132 9.58 20.01 16.73
CA LEU A 132 9.76 18.88 15.82
C LEU A 132 10.84 17.91 16.34
N ALA A 133 11.99 18.42 16.80
CA ALA A 133 13.03 17.57 17.36
C ALA A 133 12.52 16.78 18.59
N ALA A 134 11.71 17.39 19.46
CA ALA A 134 11.10 16.70 20.59
C ALA A 134 10.12 15.59 20.13
N LEU A 135 9.25 15.89 19.15
CA LEU A 135 8.33 14.90 18.58
C LEU A 135 9.06 13.72 17.94
N LEU A 136 10.16 13.97 17.23
CA LEU A 136 10.99 12.92 16.63
C LEU A 136 11.61 12.01 17.69
N VAL A 137 12.08 12.57 18.81
CA VAL A 137 12.61 11.79 19.93
C VAL A 137 11.52 10.92 20.56
N GLU A 138 10.31 11.46 20.74
CA GLU A 138 9.18 10.70 21.28
C GLU A 138 8.75 9.56 20.34
N ALA A 139 8.69 9.82 19.03
CA ALA A 139 8.36 8.84 18.00
C ALA A 139 9.41 7.72 17.91
N ALA A 140 10.70 8.06 17.95
CA ALA A 140 11.77 7.07 18.01
C ALA A 140 11.66 6.20 19.27
N GLY A 141 11.42 6.81 20.43
CA GLY A 141 11.22 6.08 21.68
C GLY A 141 9.96 5.20 21.68
N GLU A 142 8.94 5.53 20.89
CA GLU A 142 7.77 4.67 20.67
C GLU A 142 8.15 3.40 19.89
N ILE A 143 8.92 3.53 18.81
CA ILE A 143 9.44 2.39 18.04
C ILE A 143 10.27 1.47 18.95
N ASP A 144 11.19 2.02 19.74
CA ASP A 144 12.02 1.24 20.67
C ASP A 144 11.17 0.39 21.64
N ARG A 145 10.08 0.98 22.17
CA ARG A 145 9.16 0.27 23.07
C ARG A 145 8.38 -0.83 22.36
N LEU A 146 7.93 -0.58 21.13
CA LEU A 146 7.19 -1.56 20.34
C LEU A 146 8.07 -2.75 19.95
N ILE A 147 9.31 -2.51 19.54
CA ILE A 147 10.27 -3.57 19.22
C ILE A 147 10.63 -4.37 20.48
N ALA A 148 10.90 -3.70 21.60
CA ALA A 148 11.20 -4.39 22.86
C ALA A 148 10.00 -5.15 23.44
N GLY A 149 8.78 -4.66 23.20
CA GLY A 149 7.53 -5.26 23.67
C GLY A 149 7.04 -6.45 22.83
N GLY A 150 7.44 -6.54 21.56
CA GLY A 150 7.11 -7.65 20.66
C GLY A 150 7.99 -8.90 20.85
N ALA A 151 9.05 -8.83 21.65
CA ALA A 151 10.00 -9.93 21.91
C ALA A 151 9.54 -10.91 23.03
N LYS A 152 8.23 -11.12 23.20
CA LYS A 152 7.68 -12.04 24.22
C LYS A 152 6.79 -13.12 23.63
#